data_AF-A0A4Q0VVQ7-F1
#
_entry.id   AF-A0A4Q0VVQ7-F1
#
_cell.length_a   1.000
_cell.length_b   1.000
_cell.length_c   1.000
_cell.angle_alpha   90.00
_cell.angle_beta   90.00
_cell.angle_gamma   90.00
#
_symmetry.space_group_name_H-M   'P 1'
#
loop_
_entity.id
_entity.type
_entity.pdbx_description
1 polymer ?
#
loop_
_entity_poly.entity_id
_entity_poly.type
_entity_poly.pdbx_seq_one_letter_code
_entity_poly.pdbx_strand_id
1 'polypeptide(L)'
;MVELLVASAISRSAPSFHNPGHLRMWYSSPLRSFDPHLVTAILLLIVLAGVGWFIYFQIKHNKAEERLEGNSDEKVFQELVVKQKVIMNKLLELEELYKAGELSDDSYERKETLYREHLVKVKMELQRFME
;
A
#
# COMPACT_ATOMS: atom_id res chain seq x y z
N MET A 1 83.07 27.20 -4.32
CA MET A 1 82.25 26.02 -4.68
C MET A 1 80.93 26.17 -3.94
N VAL A 2 79.89 26.58 -4.66
CA VAL A 2 78.57 26.89 -4.09
C VAL A 2 77.66 25.71 -4.41
N GLU A 3 76.98 25.22 -3.37
CA GLU A 3 76.04 24.11 -3.39
C GLU A 3 74.90 24.34 -4.38
N LEU A 4 74.60 23.30 -5.16
CA LEU A 4 73.53 23.26 -6.14
C LEU A 4 72.36 22.46 -5.56
N LEU A 5 71.52 23.14 -4.76
CA LEU A 5 70.27 22.60 -4.21
C LEU A 5 69.16 23.65 -4.36
N VAL A 6 68.45 23.65 -5.49
CA VAL A 6 67.05 24.14 -5.59
C VAL A 6 66.37 23.28 -6.67
N ALA A 7 65.74 22.19 -6.27
CA ALA A 7 64.29 22.08 -6.11
C ALA A 7 63.54 21.84 -7.43
N SER A 8 63.23 20.56 -7.62
CA SER A 8 62.05 20.01 -8.27
C SER A 8 60.81 20.91 -8.24
N ALA A 9 60.58 21.66 -9.32
CA ALA A 9 59.28 22.24 -9.63
C ALA A 9 58.59 21.39 -10.72
N ILE A 10 58.15 20.20 -10.33
CA ILE A 10 57.15 19.46 -11.11
C ILE A 10 55.82 20.19 -10.87
N SER A 11 55.48 21.15 -11.73
CA SER A 11 54.13 21.72 -11.77
C SER A 11 53.20 20.71 -12.47
N ARG A 12 52.77 19.66 -11.75
CA ARG A 12 51.58 18.90 -12.17
C ARG A 12 50.39 19.83 -11.99
N SER A 13 50.06 20.63 -13.01
CA SER A 13 48.73 21.22 -13.10
C SER A 13 47.75 20.07 -13.17
N ALA A 14 46.97 19.85 -12.11
CA ALA A 14 45.90 18.87 -12.12
C ALA A 14 45.01 19.13 -13.37
N PRO A 15 44.56 18.09 -14.08
CA PRO A 15 43.69 18.27 -15.24
C PRO A 15 42.43 19.05 -14.82
N SER A 16 41.96 19.95 -15.67
CA SER A 16 40.73 20.70 -15.42
C SER A 16 39.56 19.72 -15.28
N PHE A 17 39.06 19.54 -14.06
CA PHE A 17 37.89 18.70 -13.76
C PHE A 17 36.59 19.27 -14.35
N HIS A 18 36.63 20.45 -14.94
CA HIS A 18 35.46 21.14 -15.50
C HIS A 18 35.60 21.25 -17.01
N ASN A 19 34.62 20.75 -17.73
CA ASN A 19 34.50 20.96 -19.17
C ASN A 19 34.11 22.44 -19.41
N PRO A 20 34.78 23.16 -20.34
CA PRO A 20 34.53 24.58 -20.61
C PRO A 20 33.08 24.91 -20.98
N GLY A 21 32.32 23.94 -21.51
CA GLY A 21 30.89 24.08 -21.75
C GLY A 21 30.06 24.27 -20.47
N HIS A 22 30.35 23.49 -19.41
CA HIS A 22 29.65 23.59 -18.13
C HIS A 22 29.94 24.92 -17.43
N LEU A 23 31.20 25.40 -17.52
CA LEU A 23 31.58 26.71 -16.99
C LEU A 23 30.84 27.84 -17.70
N ARG A 24 30.80 27.81 -19.05
CA ARG A 24 30.07 28.82 -19.83
C ARG A 24 28.59 28.87 -19.46
N MET A 25 27.95 27.71 -19.37
CA MET A 25 26.55 27.58 -18.95
C MET A 25 26.33 28.17 -17.55
N TRP A 26 27.20 27.84 -16.58
CA TRP A 26 27.10 28.35 -15.21
C TRP A 26 27.19 29.88 -15.17
N TYR A 27 28.20 30.46 -15.85
CA TYR A 27 28.42 31.91 -15.86
C TYR A 27 27.34 32.69 -16.63
N SER A 28 26.61 32.05 -17.54
CA SER A 28 25.42 32.62 -18.18
C SER A 28 24.15 32.53 -17.34
N SER A 29 24.17 31.79 -16.23
CA SER A 29 22.98 31.61 -15.39
C SER A 29 22.78 32.79 -14.42
N PRO A 30 21.53 33.06 -13.99
CA PRO A 30 21.26 34.02 -12.91
C PRO A 30 21.88 33.63 -11.57
N LEU A 31 22.22 32.35 -11.39
CA LEU A 31 22.78 31.79 -10.15
C LEU A 31 24.31 31.83 -10.10
N ARG A 32 24.96 32.43 -11.11
CA ARG A 32 26.42 32.50 -11.24
C ARG A 32 27.16 33.10 -10.03
N SER A 33 26.48 33.89 -9.19
CA SER A 33 27.04 34.51 -7.99
C SER A 33 27.16 33.57 -6.80
N PHE A 34 26.57 32.38 -6.88
CA PHE A 34 26.63 31.36 -5.83
C PHE A 34 27.68 30.29 -6.17
N ASP A 35 28.09 29.51 -5.16
CA ASP A 35 28.97 28.36 -5.39
C ASP A 35 28.22 27.28 -6.20
N PRO A 36 28.73 26.87 -7.39
CA PRO A 36 28.08 25.87 -8.23
C PRO A 36 27.92 24.51 -7.54
N HIS A 37 28.86 24.12 -6.69
CA HIS A 37 28.79 22.85 -5.97
C HIS A 37 27.71 22.89 -4.88
N LEU A 38 27.60 24.03 -4.18
CA LEU A 38 26.57 24.17 -3.14
C LEU A 38 25.17 24.18 -3.75
N VAL A 39 24.97 24.91 -4.85
CA VAL A 39 23.67 24.97 -5.54
C VAL A 39 23.29 23.59 -6.07
N THR A 40 24.22 22.86 -6.69
CA THR A 40 23.95 21.51 -7.20
C THR A 40 23.66 20.52 -6.07
N ALA A 41 24.37 20.60 -4.94
CA ALA A 41 24.08 19.78 -3.76
C ALA A 41 22.66 20.04 -3.20
N ILE A 42 22.26 21.30 -3.11
CA ILE A 42 20.91 21.68 -2.63
C ILE A 42 19.83 21.18 -3.59
N LEU A 43 20.01 21.39 -4.90
CA LEU A 43 19.06 20.92 -5.91
C LEU A 43 18.93 19.39 -5.87
N LEU A 44 20.05 18.68 -5.74
CA LEU A 44 20.05 17.23 -5.60
C LEU A 44 19.30 16.79 -4.34
N LEU A 45 19.50 17.47 -3.21
CA LEU A 45 18.78 17.19 -1.97
C LEU A 45 17.27 17.40 -2.13
N ILE A 46 16.84 18.47 -2.81
CA ILE A 46 15.42 18.72 -3.10
C ILE A 46 14.83 17.60 -3.96
N VAL A 47 15.53 17.17 -5.01
CA VAL A 47 15.06 16.07 -5.87
C VAL A 47 14.96 14.77 -5.08
N LEU A 48 15.98 14.43 -4.28
CA LEU A 48 15.95 13.23 -3.44
C LEU A 48 14.85 13.30 -2.39
N ALA A 49 14.60 14.46 -1.78
CA ALA A 49 13.52 14.65 -0.83
C ALA A 49 12.15 14.47 -1.52
N GLY A 50 11.96 15.01 -2.72
CA GLY A 50 10.73 14.86 -3.50
C GLY A 50 10.47 13.40 -3.91
N VAL A 51 11.49 12.72 -4.45
CA VAL A 51 11.39 11.31 -4.83
C VAL A 51 11.18 10.42 -3.60
N GLY A 52 11.94 10.66 -2.53
CA GLY A 52 11.80 9.94 -1.27
C GLY A 52 10.42 10.12 -0.64
N TRP A 53 9.88 11.35 -0.66
CA TRP A 53 8.52 11.64 -0.21
C TRP A 53 7.47 10.91 -1.06
N PHE A 54 7.61 10.93 -2.39
CA PHE A 54 6.69 10.24 -3.30
C PHE A 54 6.68 8.73 -3.07
N ILE A 55 7.86 8.11 -2.94
CA ILE A 55 7.98 6.67 -2.64
C ILE A 55 7.37 6.35 -1.26
N TYR A 56 7.69 7.16 -0.24
CA TYR A 56 7.11 7.02 1.09
C TYR A 56 5.57 7.11 1.06
N PHE A 57 5.04 8.08 0.31
CA PHE A 57 3.61 8.28 0.15
C PHE A 57 2.94 7.08 -0.52
N GLN A 58 3.50 6.56 -1.61
CA GLN A 58 2.98 5.36 -2.27
C GLN A 58 2.96 4.14 -1.35
N ILE A 59 4.05 3.87 -0.62
CA ILE A 59 4.11 2.74 0.31
C ILE A 59 3.06 2.90 1.42
N LYS A 60 2.86 4.12 1.93
CA LYS A 60 1.86 4.40 2.96
C LYS A 60 0.43 4.26 2.43
N HIS A 61 0.19 4.64 1.18
CA HIS A 61 -1.11 4.51 0.52
C HIS A 61 -1.48 3.03 0.33
N ASN A 62 -0.57 2.21 -0.21
CA ASN A 62 -0.82 0.78 -0.40
C ASN A 62 -1.11 0.09 0.94
N LYS A 63 -0.37 0.41 2.01
CA LYS A 63 -0.65 -0.13 3.35
C LYS A 63 -1.97 0.34 3.93
N ALA A 64 -2.46 1.52 3.54
CA ALA A 64 -3.76 2.02 3.96
C ALA A 64 -4.89 1.32 3.17
N GLU A 65 -4.69 1.10 1.87
CA GLU A 65 -5.60 0.33 1.02
C GLU A 65 -5.71 -1.13 1.50
N GLU A 66 -4.59 -1.82 1.74
CA GLU A 66 -4.59 -3.19 2.31
C GLU A 66 -5.35 -3.27 3.64
N ARG A 67 -5.25 -2.24 4.50
CA ARG A 67 -6.03 -2.16 5.75
C ARG A 67 -7.50 -1.89 5.52
N LEU A 68 -7.86 -1.14 4.49
CA LEU A 68 -9.25 -0.87 4.14
C LEU A 68 -9.89 -2.11 3.52
N GLU A 69 -9.19 -2.83 2.64
CA GLU A 69 -9.61 -4.12 2.08
C GLU A 69 -9.74 -5.19 3.17
N GLY A 70 -8.75 -5.33 4.05
CA GLY A 70 -8.85 -6.25 5.19
C GLY A 70 -10.05 -5.93 6.11
N ASN A 71 -10.38 -4.64 6.27
CA ASN A 71 -11.56 -4.22 7.02
C ASN A 71 -12.88 -4.44 6.26
N SER A 72 -12.90 -4.37 4.93
CA SER A 72 -14.11 -4.67 4.15
C SER A 72 -14.41 -6.16 4.15
N ASP A 73 -13.38 -6.99 3.98
CA ASP A 73 -13.53 -8.45 3.96
C ASP A 73 -13.96 -8.96 5.34
N GLU A 74 -13.37 -8.44 6.41
CA GLU A 74 -13.79 -8.73 7.79
C GLU A 74 -15.26 -8.36 8.05
N LYS A 75 -15.72 -7.21 7.53
CA LYS A 75 -17.13 -6.79 7.66
C LYS A 75 -18.07 -7.74 6.92
N VAL A 76 -17.71 -8.15 5.70
CA VAL A 76 -18.52 -9.10 4.92
C VAL A 76 -18.57 -10.46 5.60
N PHE A 77 -17.45 -10.93 6.13
CA PHE A 77 -17.37 -12.16 6.91
C PHE A 77 -18.29 -12.10 8.14
N GLN A 78 -18.21 -11.04 8.95
CA GLN A 78 -19.08 -10.86 10.12
C GLN A 78 -20.57 -10.84 9.75
N GLU A 79 -20.93 -10.17 8.65
CA GLU A 79 -22.32 -10.15 8.16
C GLU A 79 -22.81 -11.56 7.78
N LEU A 80 -21.98 -12.35 7.12
CA LEU A 80 -22.31 -13.73 6.76
C LEU A 80 -22.48 -14.63 7.98
N VAL A 81 -21.63 -14.48 9.01
CA VAL A 81 -21.77 -15.20 10.29
C VAL A 81 -23.10 -14.85 10.97
N VAL A 82 -23.48 -13.56 10.98
CA VAL A 82 -24.77 -13.12 11.52
C VAL A 82 -25.93 -13.73 10.72
N LYS A 83 -25.88 -13.70 9.38
CA LYS A 83 -26.89 -14.32 8.51
C LYS A 83 -27.04 -15.81 8.79
N GLN A 84 -25.93 -16.54 8.92
CA GLN A 84 -25.94 -17.95 9.27
C GLN A 84 -26.67 -18.21 10.59
N LYS A 85 -26.39 -17.40 11.62
CA LYS A 85 -27.03 -17.52 12.93
C LYS A 85 -28.53 -17.23 12.87
N VAL A 86 -28.94 -16.22 12.09
CA VAL A 86 -30.37 -15.88 11.91
C VAL A 86 -31.12 -17.02 11.22
N ILE A 87 -30.55 -17.61 10.16
CA ILE A 87 -31.17 -18.74 9.45
C ILE A 87 -31.29 -19.95 10.38
N MET A 88 -30.25 -20.23 11.18
CA MET A 88 -30.29 -21.33 12.16
C MET A 88 -31.40 -21.12 13.20
N ASN A 89 -31.52 -19.92 13.74
CA ASN A 89 -32.60 -19.58 14.68
C ASN A 89 -33.98 -19.72 14.03
N LYS A 90 -34.13 -19.32 12.76
CA LYS A 90 -35.39 -19.49 12.03
C LYS A 90 -35.75 -20.95 11.80
N LEU A 91 -34.77 -21.83 11.58
CA LEU A 91 -35.00 -23.28 11.52
C LEU A 91 -35.48 -23.84 12.87
N LEU A 92 -34.87 -23.39 13.99
CA LEU A 92 -35.30 -23.80 15.33
C LEU A 92 -36.72 -23.31 15.65
N GLU A 93 -37.02 -22.04 15.36
CA GLU A 93 -38.38 -21.49 15.52
C GLU A 93 -39.40 -22.27 14.67
N LEU A 94 -39.04 -22.63 13.43
CA LEU A 94 -39.91 -23.41 12.54
C LEU A 94 -40.18 -24.82 13.09
N GLU A 95 -39.17 -25.46 13.66
CA GLU A 95 -39.29 -26.77 14.31
C GLU A 95 -40.17 -26.71 15.57
N GLU A 96 -40.05 -25.64 16.36
CA GLU A 96 -40.90 -25.41 17.53
C GLU A 96 -42.37 -25.21 17.14
N LEU A 97 -42.64 -24.39 16.12
CA LEU A 97 -44.00 -24.16 15.60
C LEU A 97 -44.63 -25.43 15.04
N TYR A 98 -43.82 -26.27 14.39
CA TYR A 98 -44.27 -27.58 13.91
C TYR A 98 -44.62 -28.52 15.08
N LYS A 99 -43.76 -28.61 16.10
CA LYS A 99 -44.03 -29.40 17.31
C LYS A 99 -45.24 -28.92 18.09
N ALA A 100 -45.53 -27.62 18.05
CA ALA A 100 -46.72 -27.02 18.66
C ALA A 100 -48.01 -27.30 17.87
N GLY A 101 -47.92 -27.89 16.67
CA GLY A 101 -49.07 -28.15 15.80
C GLY A 101 -49.61 -26.90 15.09
N GLU A 102 -48.88 -25.79 15.11
CA GLU A 102 -49.27 -24.51 14.51
C GLU A 102 -48.95 -24.45 13.00
N LEU A 103 -48.31 -25.49 12.46
CA LEU A 103 -47.82 -25.55 11.09
C LEU A 103 -48.17 -26.91 10.46
N SER A 104 -48.68 -26.92 9.23
CA SER A 104 -48.96 -28.17 8.50
C SER A 104 -47.67 -28.79 7.94
N ASP A 105 -47.62 -30.11 7.82
CA ASP A 105 -46.49 -30.87 7.26
C ASP A 105 -45.94 -30.29 5.96
N ASP A 106 -46.82 -30.04 4.98
CA ASP A 106 -46.44 -29.49 3.66
C ASP A 106 -45.78 -28.10 3.79
N SER A 107 -46.30 -27.27 4.68
CA SER A 107 -45.77 -25.92 4.90
C SER A 107 -44.46 -25.91 5.70
N TYR A 108 -44.26 -26.91 6.56
CA TYR A 108 -43.01 -27.15 7.29
C TYR A 108 -41.91 -27.61 6.32
N GLU A 109 -42.14 -28.67 5.57
CA GLU A 109 -41.15 -29.29 4.68
C GLU A 109 -40.66 -28.30 3.62
N ARG A 110 -41.57 -27.51 3.05
CA ARG A 110 -41.23 -26.47 2.08
C ARG A 110 -40.37 -25.36 2.68
N LYS A 111 -40.71 -24.85 3.87
CA LYS A 111 -39.95 -23.78 4.53
C LYS A 111 -38.60 -24.28 5.04
N GLU A 112 -38.55 -25.49 5.59
CA GLU A 112 -37.34 -26.12 6.08
C GLU A 112 -36.33 -26.31 4.94
N THR A 113 -36.78 -26.85 3.80
CA THR A 113 -35.92 -27.07 2.63
C THR A 113 -35.31 -25.74 2.14
N LEU A 114 -36.13 -24.69 2.03
CA LEU A 114 -35.66 -23.36 1.62
C LEU A 114 -34.63 -22.77 2.59
N TYR A 115 -34.86 -22.89 3.90
CA TYR A 115 -33.89 -22.40 4.89
C TYR A 115 -32.59 -23.22 4.89
N ARG A 116 -32.67 -24.55 4.71
CA ARG A 116 -31.49 -25.40 4.57
C ARG A 116 -30.67 -25.06 3.32
N GLU A 117 -31.32 -24.87 2.17
CA GLU A 117 -30.63 -24.44 0.94
C GLU A 117 -29.94 -23.09 1.12
N HIS A 118 -30.62 -22.12 1.75
CA HIS A 118 -30.04 -20.81 2.02
C HIS A 118 -28.85 -20.90 2.98
N LEU A 119 -28.94 -21.77 4.00
CA LEU A 119 -27.85 -22.04 4.93
C LEU A 119 -26.62 -22.63 4.21
N VAL A 120 -26.82 -23.54 3.26
CA VAL A 120 -25.72 -24.12 2.46
C VAL A 120 -25.03 -23.03 1.64
N LYS A 121 -25.78 -22.14 0.99
CA LYS A 121 -25.20 -21.03 0.22
C LYS A 121 -24.34 -20.12 1.10
N VAL A 122 -24.84 -19.71 2.27
CA VAL A 122 -24.10 -18.86 3.22
C VAL A 122 -22.85 -19.56 3.73
N LYS A 123 -22.90 -20.88 3.99
CA LYS A 123 -21.72 -21.66 4.40
C LYS A 123 -20.67 -21.76 3.29
N MET A 124 -21.08 -21.95 2.04
CA MET A 124 -20.16 -21.95 0.91
C MET A 124 -19.49 -20.57 0.73
N GLU A 125 -20.24 -19.49 0.91
CA GLU A 125 -19.68 -18.13 0.90
C GLU A 125 -18.67 -17.92 2.04
N LEU A 126 -18.99 -18.36 3.26
CA LEU A 126 -18.06 -18.30 4.40
C LEU A 126 -16.78 -19.13 4.17
N GLN A 127 -16.89 -20.31 3.53
CA GLN A 127 -15.73 -21.15 3.24
C GLN A 127 -14.72 -20.46 2.32
N ARG A 128 -15.19 -19.62 1.40
CA ARG A 128 -14.31 -18.83 0.50
C ARG A 128 -13.47 -17.78 1.22
N PHE A 129 -13.82 -17.40 2.46
CA PHE A 129 -13.00 -16.52 3.29
C PHE A 129 -11.96 -17.27 4.15
N MET A 130 -12.04 -18.61 4.21
CA MET A 130 -11.12 -19.46 4.97
C MET A 130 -10.04 -20.14 4.11
N GLU A 131 -10.20 -20.10 2.78
CA GLU A 131 -9.24 -20.59 1.77
C GLU A 131 -8.32 -19.45 1.29
#